data_AF-A0A7C5JV14-F1
#
_entry.id   AF-A0A7C5JV14-F1
#
_cell.length_a   1.000
_cell.length_b   1.000
_cell.length_c   1.000
_cell.angle_alpha   90.00
_cell.angle_beta   90.00
_cell.angle_gamma   90.00
#
_symmetry.space_group_name_H-M   'P 1'
#
loop_
_entity.id
_entity.type
_entity.pdbx_description
1 polymer ?
#
loop_
_entity_poly.entity_id
_entity_poly.type
_entity_poly.pdbx_seq_one_letter_code
_entity_poly.pdbx_strand_id
1 'polypeptide(L)'
;TWLEEMGVDSLFPKPFCSLTETQCNRSPLVKTYDIPLIARFAHHFGRPTFEVAVEGDRIAQVRVVRDAACGCARHVSRGLAGERLEDAAEQAGMLHHHYPCLASMNQDGDYSDTLMHVSGNFLKDAIQEEVSSYTTITYLRPHGRSDDEGE
;
A
#
# COMPACT_ATOMS: atom_id res chain seq x y z
N THR A 1 3.52 -24.84 -14.43
CA THR A 1 4.95 -24.45 -14.68
C THR A 1 5.84 -25.64 -14.36
N TRP A 2 7.15 -25.64 -14.70
CA TRP A 2 8.03 -26.76 -14.31
C TRP A 2 8.10 -26.96 -12.77
N LEU A 3 7.91 -25.89 -11.99
CA LEU A 3 7.77 -25.95 -10.53
C LEU A 3 6.52 -26.72 -10.10
N GLU A 4 5.40 -26.47 -10.78
CA GLU A 4 4.14 -27.17 -10.54
C GLU A 4 4.23 -28.67 -10.85
N GLU A 5 4.95 -29.05 -11.92
CA GLU A 5 5.23 -30.46 -12.24
C GLU A 5 6.05 -31.16 -11.14
N MET A 6 6.84 -30.40 -10.38
CA MET A 6 7.57 -30.87 -9.20
C MET A 6 6.76 -30.80 -7.90
N GLY A 7 5.49 -30.35 -7.95
CA GLY A 7 4.66 -30.13 -6.76
C GLY A 7 5.12 -28.95 -5.90
N VAL A 8 5.82 -27.97 -6.49
CA VAL A 8 6.31 -26.77 -5.80
C VAL A 8 5.39 -25.60 -6.07
N ASP A 9 4.71 -25.14 -5.02
CA ASP A 9 3.90 -23.93 -5.07
C ASP A 9 4.76 -22.70 -5.38
N SER A 10 4.27 -21.86 -6.28
CA SER A 10 4.97 -20.63 -6.69
C SER A 10 4.01 -19.50 -7.00
N LEU A 11 4.43 -18.27 -6.66
CA LEU A 11 3.70 -17.04 -6.93
C LEU A 11 4.69 -15.92 -7.29
N PHE A 12 4.32 -15.09 -8.26
CA PHE A 12 5.17 -14.02 -8.80
C PHE A 12 4.48 -12.66 -8.63
N PRO A 13 4.40 -12.14 -7.40
CA PRO A 13 3.73 -10.87 -7.09
C PRO A 13 4.48 -9.67 -7.67
N LYS A 14 3.73 -8.66 -8.09
CA LYS A 14 4.20 -7.41 -8.67
C LYS A 14 3.58 -6.22 -7.93
N PRO A 15 4.31 -5.57 -7.00
CA PRO A 15 5.57 -5.96 -6.32
C PRO A 15 5.40 -7.05 -5.26
N PHE A 16 6.50 -7.56 -4.69
CA PHE A 16 6.49 -8.57 -3.62
C PHE A 16 5.69 -8.15 -2.37
N CYS A 17 5.74 -6.89 -1.98
CA CYS A 17 4.93 -6.36 -0.89
C CYS A 17 3.43 -6.27 -1.22
N SER A 18 2.95 -6.67 -2.40
CA SER A 18 1.52 -6.72 -2.67
C SER A 18 0.81 -7.92 -2.03
N LEU A 19 1.56 -8.88 -1.49
CA LEU A 19 1.02 -10.11 -0.90
C LEU A 19 0.08 -9.82 0.29
N THR A 20 -1.12 -10.36 0.23
CA THR A 20 -2.00 -10.61 1.37
C THR A 20 -2.16 -12.12 1.52
N GLU A 21 -2.86 -12.61 2.55
CA GLU A 21 -3.06 -14.05 2.75
C GLU A 21 -3.80 -14.74 1.60
N THR A 22 -4.54 -13.99 0.77
CA THR A 22 -5.43 -14.54 -0.25
C THR A 22 -5.23 -13.91 -1.64
N GLN A 23 -4.49 -12.81 -1.75
CA GLN A 23 -4.37 -12.02 -2.96
C GLN A 23 -2.97 -11.44 -3.14
N CYS A 24 -2.61 -11.12 -4.37
CA CYS A 24 -1.44 -10.29 -4.68
C CYS A 24 -1.75 -9.34 -5.84
N ASN A 25 -0.81 -8.44 -6.11
CA ASN A 25 -0.85 -7.38 -7.12
C ASN A 25 -1.89 -6.29 -6.83
N ARG A 26 -1.89 -5.25 -7.66
CA ARG A 26 -2.89 -4.16 -7.68
C ARG A 26 -3.64 -4.23 -9.01
N SER A 27 -4.79 -3.56 -9.09
CA SER A 27 -5.50 -3.37 -10.37
C SER A 27 -4.53 -2.82 -11.43
N PRO A 28 -4.52 -3.37 -12.66
CA PRO A 28 -5.47 -4.35 -13.22
C PRO A 28 -5.12 -5.83 -13.00
N LEU A 29 -4.01 -6.14 -12.32
CA LEU A 29 -3.43 -7.49 -12.25
C LEU A 29 -3.77 -8.28 -10.98
N VAL A 30 -4.81 -7.88 -10.23
CA VAL A 30 -5.18 -8.54 -8.97
C VAL A 30 -5.36 -10.04 -9.20
N LYS A 31 -4.64 -10.84 -8.42
CA LYS A 31 -4.67 -12.30 -8.49
C LYS A 31 -5.01 -12.88 -7.13
N THR A 32 -6.04 -13.73 -7.06
CA THR A 32 -6.33 -14.55 -5.89
C THR A 32 -5.52 -15.85 -5.93
N TYR A 33 -5.21 -16.40 -4.77
CA TYR A 33 -4.54 -17.69 -4.63
C TYR A 33 -4.92 -18.36 -3.31
N ASP A 34 -4.73 -19.67 -3.24
CA ASP A 34 -4.92 -20.47 -2.03
C ASP A 34 -3.70 -21.39 -1.85
N ILE A 35 -2.65 -20.84 -1.24
CA ILE A 35 -1.37 -21.53 -1.01
C ILE A 35 -1.00 -21.34 0.45
N PRO A 36 -1.25 -22.32 1.34
CA PRO A 36 -1.13 -22.16 2.79
C PRO A 36 0.25 -21.67 3.27
N LEU A 37 1.32 -22.11 2.62
CA LEU A 37 2.69 -21.68 2.97
C LEU A 37 2.93 -20.21 2.64
N ILE A 38 2.44 -19.74 1.48
CA ILE A 38 2.55 -18.33 1.09
C ILE A 38 1.63 -17.47 1.96
N ALA A 39 0.41 -17.93 2.25
CA ALA A 39 -0.51 -17.24 3.15
C ALA A 39 0.10 -17.04 4.55
N ARG A 40 0.75 -18.06 5.11
CA ARG A 40 1.47 -17.95 6.40
C ARG A 40 2.63 -16.96 6.35
N PHE A 41 3.35 -16.86 5.23
CA PHE A 41 4.35 -15.81 5.04
C PHE A 41 3.69 -14.43 4.98
N ALA A 42 2.62 -14.31 4.18
CA ALA A 42 1.86 -13.08 3.96
C ALA A 42 1.14 -12.55 5.21
N HIS A 43 0.91 -13.41 6.20
CA HIS A 43 0.44 -13.03 7.53
C HIS A 43 1.46 -12.13 8.25
N HIS A 44 2.76 -12.44 8.13
CA HIS A 44 3.84 -11.70 8.80
C HIS A 44 4.44 -10.59 7.93
N PHE A 45 4.57 -10.82 6.62
CA PHE A 45 5.21 -9.91 5.69
C PHE A 45 4.42 -9.81 4.38
N GLY A 46 4.12 -8.60 3.93
CA GLY A 46 3.33 -8.41 2.71
C GLY A 46 2.88 -6.98 2.56
N ARG A 47 1.61 -6.80 2.17
CA ARG A 47 0.98 -5.49 2.00
C ARG A 47 0.97 -4.75 3.34
N PRO A 48 1.71 -3.64 3.48
CA PRO A 48 1.79 -2.94 4.74
C PRO A 48 0.42 -2.57 5.29
N THR A 49 0.26 -2.68 6.61
CA THR A 49 -0.92 -2.19 7.33
C THR A 49 -0.47 -1.50 8.60
N PHE A 50 -1.21 -0.47 9.00
CA PHE A 50 -0.85 0.41 10.10
C PHE A 50 -2.02 0.60 11.04
N GLU A 51 -1.70 1.10 12.22
CA GLU A 51 -2.66 1.78 13.10
C GLU A 51 -2.10 3.15 13.41
N VAL A 52 -2.91 4.20 13.20
CA VAL A 52 -2.49 5.58 13.39
C VAL A 52 -3.17 6.20 14.61
N ALA A 53 -2.37 6.71 15.55
CA ALA A 53 -2.85 7.55 16.64
C ALA A 53 -2.75 9.03 16.22
N VAL A 54 -3.81 9.79 16.48
CA VAL A 54 -3.98 11.18 16.03
C VAL A 54 -4.10 12.12 17.23
N GLU A 55 -3.46 13.29 17.14
CA GLU A 55 -3.60 14.41 18.08
C GLU A 55 -3.89 15.69 17.30
N GLY A 56 -5.15 16.16 17.37
CA GLY A 56 -5.59 17.32 16.58
C GLY A 56 -5.56 17.02 15.07
N ASP A 57 -4.81 17.82 14.31
CA ASP A 57 -4.61 17.68 12.86
C ASP A 57 -3.30 16.96 12.49
N ARG A 58 -2.68 16.26 13.45
CA ARG A 58 -1.37 15.62 13.28
C ARG A 58 -1.34 14.17 13.73
N ILE A 59 -0.41 13.42 13.14
CA ILE A 59 -0.07 12.07 13.56
C ILE A 59 0.73 12.12 14.85
N ALA A 60 0.22 11.50 15.92
CA ALA A 60 0.95 11.31 17.16
C ALA A 60 1.89 10.09 17.07
N GLN A 61 1.39 8.98 16.52
CA GLN A 61 2.16 7.74 16.39
C GLN A 61 1.62 6.87 15.24
N VAL A 62 2.51 6.13 14.58
CA VAL A 62 2.14 5.08 13.61
C VAL A 62 2.70 3.74 14.09
N ARG A 63 1.80 2.78 14.36
CA ARG A 63 2.14 1.38 14.67
C ARG A 63 2.07 0.55 13.40
N VAL A 64 3.11 -0.24 13.14
CA VAL A 64 3.12 -1.21 12.02
C VAL A 64 2.43 -2.49 12.48
N VAL A 65 1.33 -2.86 11.83
CA VAL A 65 0.62 -4.13 12.08
C VAL A 65 1.21 -5.23 11.21
N ARG A 66 1.43 -4.95 9.92
CA ARG A 66 2.19 -5.80 8.99
C ARG A 66 3.21 -4.97 8.23
N ASP A 67 4.43 -5.48 8.11
CA ASP A 67 5.51 -4.83 7.37
C ASP A 67 5.68 -5.45 5.98
N ALA A 68 6.33 -4.71 5.09
CA ALA A 68 6.91 -5.30 3.89
C ALA A 68 8.15 -6.12 4.30
N ALA A 69 8.45 -7.19 3.56
CA ALA A 69 9.61 -8.04 3.85
C ALA A 69 10.96 -7.28 3.83
N CYS A 70 11.04 -6.16 3.11
CA CYS A 70 12.22 -5.31 3.11
C CYS A 70 12.37 -4.47 4.39
N GLY A 71 11.30 -4.24 5.16
CA GLY A 71 11.30 -3.37 6.36
C GLY A 71 10.91 -1.90 6.09
N CYS A 72 10.40 -1.61 4.89
CA CYS A 72 10.05 -0.25 4.49
C CYS A 72 8.91 0.35 5.32
N ALA A 73 7.90 -0.42 5.73
CA ALA A 73 6.76 0.12 6.46
C ALA A 73 7.19 0.69 7.82
N ARG A 74 8.14 0.03 8.50
CA ARG A 74 8.73 0.52 9.74
C ARG A 74 9.61 1.76 9.56
N HIS A 75 10.27 1.91 8.42
CA HIS A 75 10.98 3.15 8.11
C HIS A 75 9.99 4.30 7.93
N VAL A 76 8.96 4.09 7.11
CA VAL A 76 7.90 5.07 6.86
C VAL A 76 7.19 5.45 8.15
N SER A 77 6.79 4.48 8.98
CA SER A 77 6.05 4.74 10.22
C SER A 77 6.80 5.65 11.19
N ARG A 78 8.13 5.57 11.24
CA ARG A 78 8.98 6.43 12.08
C ARG A 78 9.05 7.86 11.57
N GLY A 79 8.96 8.07 10.25
CA GLY A 79 9.04 9.40 9.63
C GLY A 79 7.73 10.16 9.60
N LEU A 80 6.60 9.52 9.92
CA LEU A 80 5.27 10.13 9.89
C LEU A 80 4.84 10.80 11.19
N ALA A 81 5.55 10.56 12.31
CA ALA A 81 5.20 11.20 13.58
C ALA A 81 5.35 12.73 13.47
N GLY A 82 4.31 13.47 13.86
CA GLY A 82 4.21 14.92 13.75
C GLY A 82 3.73 15.44 12.39
N GLU A 83 3.57 14.57 11.38
CA GLU A 83 3.07 14.97 10.07
C GLU A 83 1.60 15.37 10.13
N ARG A 84 1.17 16.29 9.27
CA ARG A 84 -0.24 16.68 9.16
C ARG A 84 -1.04 15.58 8.50
N LEU A 85 -2.28 15.38 8.94
CA LEU A 85 -3.12 14.29 8.42
C LEU A 85 -3.38 14.39 6.91
N GLU A 86 -3.49 15.61 6.38
CA GLU A 86 -3.68 15.84 4.94
C GLU A 86 -2.43 15.56 4.09
N ASP A 87 -1.25 15.66 4.71
CA ASP A 87 0.05 15.49 4.04
C ASP A 87 0.60 14.05 4.23
N ALA A 88 0.03 13.28 5.15
CA ALA A 88 0.54 11.99 5.61
C ALA A 88 0.73 10.96 4.48
N ALA A 89 -0.23 10.83 3.57
CA ALA A 89 -0.15 9.87 2.48
C ALA A 89 0.96 10.24 1.48
N GLU A 90 1.14 11.53 1.17
CA GLU A 90 2.21 11.98 0.28
C GLU A 90 3.58 11.78 0.95
N GLN A 91 3.69 12.16 2.23
CA GLN A 91 4.90 11.98 3.00
C GLN A 91 5.27 10.49 3.15
N ALA A 92 4.30 9.59 3.26
CA ALA A 92 4.55 8.15 3.25
C ALA A 92 5.22 7.68 1.94
N GLY A 93 4.79 8.23 0.80
CA GLY A 93 5.42 8.00 -0.50
C GLY A 93 6.85 8.56 -0.55
N MET A 94 7.08 9.76 -0.05
CA MET A 94 8.42 10.37 -0.02
C MET A 94 9.40 9.59 0.86
N LEU A 95 8.96 9.15 2.06
CA LEU A 95 9.77 8.31 2.94
C LEU A 95 10.09 6.95 2.29
N HIS A 96 9.14 6.38 1.55
CA HIS A 96 9.35 5.15 0.79
C HIS A 96 10.41 5.32 -0.30
N HIS A 97 10.39 6.42 -1.06
CA HIS A 97 11.41 6.73 -2.07
C HIS A 97 12.83 6.83 -1.50
N HIS A 98 12.97 7.29 -0.26
CA HIS A 98 14.26 7.40 0.42
C HIS A 98 14.71 6.10 1.11
N TYR A 99 13.90 5.04 1.06
CA TYR A 99 14.21 3.73 1.62
C TYR A 99 14.82 2.80 0.55
N PRO A 100 15.79 1.93 0.87
CA PRO A 100 16.31 0.92 -0.05
C PRO A 100 15.28 -0.19 -0.34
N CYS A 101 14.23 0.15 -1.08
CA CYS A 101 13.18 -0.77 -1.50
C CYS A 101 13.75 -1.84 -2.44
N LEU A 102 13.25 -3.07 -2.32
CA LEU A 102 13.62 -4.18 -3.22
C LEU A 102 12.80 -4.21 -4.52
N ALA A 103 11.82 -3.32 -4.65
CA ALA A 103 11.02 -3.22 -5.87
C ALA A 103 11.82 -2.51 -6.97
N SER A 104 11.64 -2.96 -8.22
CA SER A 104 12.37 -2.43 -9.36
C SER A 104 11.99 -0.98 -9.68
N MET A 105 12.99 -0.19 -10.03
CA MET A 105 12.86 1.15 -10.64
C MET A 105 12.64 1.09 -12.15
N ASN A 106 12.79 -0.07 -12.78
CA ASN A 106 12.46 -0.21 -14.19
C ASN A 106 10.93 -0.14 -14.37
N GLN A 107 10.50 0.43 -15.49
CA GLN A 107 9.09 0.43 -15.86
C GLN A 107 8.61 -1.03 -16.03
N ASP A 108 7.51 -1.35 -15.36
CA ASP A 108 6.77 -2.58 -15.58
C ASP A 108 5.71 -2.32 -16.65
N GLY A 109 5.72 -3.15 -17.69
CA GLY A 109 4.83 -2.98 -18.85
C GLY A 109 3.35 -3.16 -18.52
N ASP A 110 3.01 -3.92 -17.48
CA ASP A 110 1.61 -4.18 -17.14
C ASP A 110 0.98 -3.02 -16.36
N TYR A 111 1.77 -2.31 -15.56
CA TYR A 111 1.32 -1.12 -14.83
C TYR A 111 1.59 0.20 -15.55
N SER A 112 2.44 0.20 -16.60
CA SER A 112 2.97 1.42 -17.22
C SER A 112 3.62 2.38 -16.20
N ASP A 113 4.18 1.80 -15.13
CA ASP A 113 4.82 2.49 -14.01
C ASP A 113 5.89 1.56 -13.39
N THR A 114 6.70 2.05 -12.46
CA THR A 114 7.68 1.24 -11.76
C THR A 114 7.03 0.41 -10.65
N LEU A 115 7.55 -0.80 -10.39
CA LEU A 115 7.10 -1.58 -9.24
C LEU A 115 7.41 -0.90 -7.91
N MET A 116 8.43 -0.03 -7.89
CA MET A 116 8.72 0.86 -6.76
C MET A 116 7.55 1.82 -6.51
N HIS A 117 7.04 2.54 -7.52
CA HIS A 117 5.87 3.40 -7.32
C HIS A 117 4.61 2.61 -6.92
N VAL A 118 4.38 1.44 -7.52
CA VAL A 118 3.26 0.57 -7.08
C VAL A 118 3.42 0.15 -5.62
N SER A 119 4.65 -0.14 -5.18
CA SER A 119 4.99 -0.41 -3.77
C SER A 119 4.72 0.79 -2.87
N GLY A 120 5.15 1.99 -3.29
CA GLY A 120 4.89 3.24 -2.57
C GLY A 120 3.40 3.50 -2.43
N ASN A 121 2.62 3.28 -3.50
CA ASN A 121 1.18 3.46 -3.47
C ASN A 121 0.47 2.56 -2.45
N PHE A 122 0.94 1.34 -2.20
CA PHE A 122 0.37 0.52 -1.11
C PHE A 122 0.56 1.15 0.27
N LEU A 123 1.68 1.84 0.51
CA LEU A 123 1.91 2.57 1.75
C LEU A 123 1.05 3.83 1.83
N LYS A 124 0.94 4.58 0.72
CA LYS A 124 0.07 5.76 0.63
C LYS A 124 -1.37 5.38 0.93
N ASP A 125 -1.88 4.34 0.29
CA ASP A 125 -3.23 3.82 0.50
C ASP A 125 -3.46 3.41 1.96
N ALA A 126 -2.53 2.62 2.53
CA ALA A 126 -2.66 2.12 3.90
C ALA A 126 -2.65 3.24 4.95
N ILE A 127 -1.86 4.30 4.73
CA ILE A 127 -1.88 5.48 5.61
C ILE A 127 -3.15 6.30 5.36
N GLN A 128 -3.55 6.48 4.10
CA GLN A 128 -4.75 7.23 3.74
C GLN A 128 -6.01 6.61 4.34
N GLU A 129 -6.12 5.29 4.34
CA GLU A 129 -7.23 4.55 4.94
C GLU A 129 -7.37 4.89 6.43
N GLU A 130 -6.25 4.84 7.17
CA GLU A 130 -6.21 5.15 8.60
C GLU A 130 -6.55 6.62 8.93
N VAL A 131 -6.10 7.58 8.11
CA VAL A 131 -6.33 9.01 8.37
C VAL A 131 -7.63 9.55 7.75
N SER A 132 -8.26 8.82 6.83
CA SER A 132 -9.41 9.30 6.05
C SER A 132 -10.58 9.78 6.91
N SER A 133 -10.83 9.11 8.05
CA SER A 133 -11.92 9.47 8.97
C SER A 133 -11.69 10.78 9.73
N TYR A 134 -10.45 11.28 9.75
CA TYR A 134 -10.06 12.50 10.45
C TYR A 134 -9.88 13.70 9.51
N THR A 135 -9.89 13.49 8.20
CA THR A 135 -9.61 14.52 7.20
C THR A 135 -10.88 14.88 6.42
N THR A 136 -11.20 16.17 6.35
CA THR A 136 -12.29 16.66 5.48
C THR A 136 -11.79 16.78 4.05
N ILE A 137 -12.27 15.92 3.16
CA ILE A 137 -11.96 16.01 1.73
C ILE A 137 -12.73 17.21 1.14
N THR A 138 -12.00 18.24 0.72
CA THR A 138 -12.60 19.38 0.02
C THR A 138 -12.89 19.00 -1.42
N TYR A 139 -14.17 18.82 -1.75
CA TYR A 139 -14.59 18.50 -3.11
C TYR A 139 -14.70 19.77 -3.95
N LEU A 140 -13.87 19.89 -4.98
CA LEU A 140 -14.01 20.95 -5.99
C LEU A 140 -15.17 20.58 -6.92
N ARG A 141 -16.34 21.22 -6.73
CA ARG A 141 -17.49 21.05 -7.61
C ARG A 141 -17.30 21.88 -8.87
N PRO A 142 -17.28 21.26 -10.08
CA PRO A 142 -17.20 22.02 -11.33
C PRO A 142 -18.37 22.99 -11.44
N HIS A 143 -18.09 24.21 -11.91
CA HIS A 143 -19.13 25.21 -12.16
C HIS A 143 -20.11 24.68 -13.22
N GLY A 144 -21.41 24.66 -12.91
CA GLY A 144 -22.47 24.22 -13.82
C GLY A 144 -22.94 22.76 -13.68
N ARG A 145 -22.43 21.98 -12.71
CA ARG A 145 -22.99 20.64 -12.42
C ARG A 145 -24.39 20.78 -11.81
N SER A 146 -25.43 20.43 -12.56
CA SER A 146 -26.76 20.15 -12.01
C SER A 146 -26.67 18.88 -11.17
N ASP A 147 -27.22 18.91 -9.96
CA ASP A 147 -27.48 17.68 -9.25
C ASP A 147 -28.71 17.07 -9.92
N ASP A 148 -28.52 16.04 -10.75
CA ASP A 148 -29.65 15.23 -11.17
C ASP A 148 -30.20 14.58 -9.89
N GLU A 149 -31.32 15.12 -9.40
CA GLU A 149 -32.21 14.44 -8.47
C GLU A 149 -32.82 13.25 -9.23
N GLY A 150 -32.05 12.16 -9.29
CA GLY A 150 -32.52 10.87 -9.80
C GLY A 150 -33.55 10.29 -8.83
N GLU A 151 -34.76 10.13 -9.34
CA GLU A 151 -35.95 9.48 -8.77
C GLU A 151 -35.70 8.03 -8.32
#